data_AF-A0A840H0C4-F1
#
_entry.id   AF-A0A840H0C4-F1
#
_cell.length_a   1.000
_cell.length_b   1.000
_cell.length_c   1.000
_cell.angle_alpha   90.00
_cell.angle_beta   90.00
_cell.angle_gamma   90.00
#
_symmetry.space_group_name_H-M   'P 1'
#
loop_
_entity.id
_entity.type
_entity.pdbx_description
1 polymer ?
#
loop_
_entity_poly.entity_id
_entity_poly.type
_entity_poly.pdbx_seq_one_letter_code
_entity_poly.pdbx_strand_id
1 'polypeptide(L)' 'MAKKTKKTVRREWTKEDIKELKAHSKARTPVVKIAKMTKRTEGALRQKAIVLEIGLGHQR' A
#
# COMPACT_ATOMS: atom_id res chain seq x y z
N MET A 1 16.46 25.18 3.56
CA MET A 1 16.25 24.72 2.17
C MET A 1 15.03 23.81 2.10
N ALA A 2 13.96 24.22 1.40
CA ALA A 2 12.76 23.40 1.27
C ALA A 2 12.96 22.33 0.18
N LYS A 3 12.96 21.04 0.56
CA LYS A 3 13.01 19.92 -0.39
C LYS A 3 11.74 19.97 -1.26
N LYS A 4 11.88 20.09 -2.58
CA LYS A 4 10.77 19.94 -3.54
C LYS A 4 10.13 18.56 -3.34
N THR A 5 8.95 18.51 -2.73
CA THR A 5 8.17 17.29 -2.58
C THR A 5 7.65 16.91 -3.96
N LYS A 6 8.10 15.76 -4.49
CA LYS A 6 7.51 15.20 -5.72
C LYS A 6 6.01 15.01 -5.48
N LYS A 7 5.17 15.61 -6.32
CA LYS A 7 3.72 15.46 -6.25
C LYS A 7 3.37 13.97 -6.30
N THR A 8 2.79 13.46 -5.23
CA THR A 8 2.31 12.08 -5.16
C THR A 8 1.11 11.96 -6.10
N VAL A 9 1.29 11.26 -7.23
CA VAL A 9 0.19 11.00 -8.17
C VAL A 9 -0.81 10.08 -7.47
N ARG A 10 -2.04 10.58 -7.29
CA ARG A 10 -3.14 9.79 -6.72
C ARG A 10 -3.62 8.82 -7.79
N ARG A 11 -3.12 7.58 -7.75
CA ARG A 11 -3.58 6.49 -8.61
C ARG A 11 -4.89 5.93 -8.06
N GLU A 12 -5.85 5.72 -8.95
CA GLU A 12 -7.06 4.99 -8.61
C GLU A 12 -6.72 3.54 -8.20
N TRP A 13 -7.57 2.97 -7.36
CA TRP A 13 -7.45 1.58 -6.94
C TRP A 13 -8.31 0.73 -7.87
N THR A 14 -7.68 -0.17 -8.62
CA THR A 14 -8.44 -1.13 -9.42
C THR A 14 -8.97 -2.26 -8.52
N LYS A 15 -9.94 -3.02 -9.03
CA LYS A 15 -10.45 -4.21 -8.33
C LYS A 15 -9.35 -5.27 -8.13
N GLU A 16 -8.43 -5.38 -9.09
CA GLU A 16 -7.28 -6.28 -9.03
C GLU A 16 -6.34 -5.89 -7.90
N ASP A 17 -6.01 -4.60 -7.78
CA ASP A 17 -5.18 -4.09 -6.69
C ASP A 17 -5.77 -4.43 -5.31
N ILE A 18 -7.10 -4.34 -5.17
CA ILE A 18 -7.79 -4.67 -3.92
C ILE A 18 -7.70 -6.18 -3.64
N LYS A 19 -7.84 -7.02 -4.67
CA LYS A 19 -7.74 -8.48 -4.53
C LYS A 19 -6.32 -8.90 -4.13
N GLU A 20 -5.31 -8.33 -4.79
CA GLU A 20 -3.90 -8.53 -4.43
C GLU A 20 -3.62 -8.05 -3.00
N LEU A 21 -4.10 -6.87 -2.63
CA LEU A 21 -3.92 -6.31 -1.29
C LEU A 21 -4.50 -7.22 -0.19
N LYS A 22 -5.67 -7.82 -0.43
CA LYS A 22 -6.29 -8.80 0.47
C LYS A 22 -5.49 -10.12 0.53
N ALA A 23 -4.99 -10.61 -0.61
CA ALA A 23 -4.15 -11.81 -0.65
C ALA A 23 -2.84 -11.61 0.13
N HIS A 24 -2.21 -10.44 -0.03
CA HIS A 24 -1.00 -10.04 0.70
C HIS A 24 -1.24 -9.87 2.21
N SER A 25 -2.41 -9.34 2.61
CA SER A 25 -2.83 -9.27 4.01
C SER A 25 -2.94 -10.68 4.62
N LYS A 26 -3.61 -11.61 3.94
CA LYS A 26 -3.74 -13.01 4.38
C LYS A 26 -2.38 -13.70 4.48
N ALA A 27 -1.50 -13.45 3.53
CA ALA A 27 -0.13 -13.98 3.52
C ALA A 27 0.84 -13.26 4.48
N ARG A 28 0.37 -12.23 5.22
CA ARG A 28 1.18 -11.41 6.14
C ARG A 28 2.47 -10.88 5.49
N THR A 29 2.41 -10.54 4.21
CA THR A 29 3.59 -10.05 3.49
C THR A 29 3.99 -8.65 3.99
N PRO A 30 5.29 -8.35 4.12
CA PRO A 30 5.77 -7.03 4.55
C PRO A 30 5.33 -5.92 3.61
N VAL A 31 4.90 -4.79 4.16
CA VAL A 31 4.41 -3.61 3.40
C VAL A 31 5.48 -3.10 2.43
N VAL A 32 6.76 -3.14 2.83
CA VAL A 32 7.90 -2.76 1.99
C VAL A 32 7.97 -3.59 0.70
N LYS A 33 7.67 -4.89 0.77
CA LYS A 33 7.68 -5.78 -0.41
C LYS A 33 6.49 -5.48 -1.31
N ILE A 34 5.30 -5.27 -0.74
CA ILE A 34 4.09 -4.92 -1.49
C ILE A 34 4.28 -3.57 -2.20
N ALA A 35 4.89 -2.59 -1.54
CA ALA A 35 5.19 -1.28 -2.11
C ALA A 35 6.11 -1.38 -3.33
N LYS A 36 7.13 -2.24 -3.27
CA LYS A 36 8.04 -2.50 -4.40
C LYS A 36 7.33 -3.20 -5.57
N MET A 37 6.47 -4.18 -5.29
CA MET A 37 5.74 -4.93 -6.32
C MET A 37 4.67 -4.08 -7.01
N THR A 38 3.83 -3.41 -6.23
CA THR A 38 2.68 -2.63 -6.73
C THR A 38 3.05 -1.20 -7.18
N LYS A 39 4.32 -0.82 -7.05
CA LYS A 39 4.83 0.56 -7.28
C LYS A 39 3.99 1.62 -6.55
N ARG A 40 3.37 1.27 -5.42
CA ARG A 40 2.63 2.18 -4.54
C ARG A 40 3.45 2.49 -3.30
N THR A 41 3.14 3.62 -2.67
CA THR A 41 3.75 4.00 -1.40
C THR A 41 3.18 3.16 -0.26
N GLU A 42 4.00 2.91 0.76
CA GLU A 42 3.58 2.20 1.97
C GLU A 42 2.41 2.91 2.66
N GLY A 43 2.43 4.25 2.68
CA GLY A 43 1.35 5.07 3.22
C GLY A 43 0.03 4.85 2.48
N ALA A 44 0.04 4.78 1.14
CA ALA A 44 -1.16 4.51 0.36
C ALA A 44 -1.72 3.11 0.64
N LEU A 45 -0.84 2.11 0.77
CA LEU A 45 -1.23 0.74 1.12
C LEU A 45 -1.87 0.66 2.51
N ARG A 46 -1.28 1.33 3.51
CA ARG A 46 -1.84 1.40 4.88
C ARG A 46 -3.18 2.13 4.92
N GLN A 47 -3.30 3.26 4.25
CA GLN A 47 -4.56 4.00 4.16
C GLN A 47 -5.65 3.15 3.50
N LYS A 48 -5.32 2.44 2.41
CA LYS A 48 -6.28 1.54 1.77
C LYS A 48 -6.63 0.34 2.64
N ALA A 49 -5.68 -0.18 3.42
CA ALA A 49 -5.91 -1.25 4.38
C ALA A 49 -6.92 -0.86 5.46
N ILE A 50 -6.78 0.35 6.01
CA ILE A 50 -7.68 0.91 7.03
C ILE A 50 -9.10 1.02 6.46
N VAL A 51 -9.25 1.57 5.26
CA VAL A 51 -10.56 1.71 4.58
C VAL A 51 -11.20 0.35 4.29
N LEU A 52 -10.39 -0.70 4.09
CA LEU A 52 -10.87 -2.06 3.83
C LEU A 52 -10.95 -2.93 5.09
N GLU A 53 -10.65 -2.37 6.27
CA GLU A 53 -10.61 -3.05 7.57
C GLU A 53 -9.75 -4.32 7.58
N ILE A 54 -8.66 -4.32 6.80
CA ILE A 54 -7.71 -5.43 6.75
C ILE A 54 -6.41 -5.07 7.46
N GLY A 55 -5.91 -5.98 8.28
CA GLY A 55 -4.57 -5.86 8.86
C GLY A 55 -3.50 -6.00 7.79
N LEU A 56 -2.75 -4.94 7.52
CA LEU A 56 -1.59 -4.99 6.63
C LEU A 56 -0.29 -4.94 7.42
N GLY A 57 0.40 -6.09 7.47
CA GLY A 57 1.84 -6.25 7.71
C GLY A 57 2.43 -5.66 9.00
N HIS A 58 3.02 -6.53 9.82
CA HIS A 58 3.70 -6.19 11.08
C HIS A 58 4.94 -5.31 10.84
N GLN A 59 5.06 -4.26 11.65
CA GLN A 59 6.21 -3.37 11.75
C GLN A 59 7.41 -4.19 12.24
N ARG A 60 8.46 -4.32 11.43
CA ARG A 60 9.79 -4.71 11.91
C ARG A 60 10.71 -3.55 11.64
#